data_AF-A0A3R9WEV6-F1
#
_entry.id   AF-A0A3R9WEV6-F1
#
_cell.length_a   1.000
_cell.length_b   1.000
_cell.length_c   1.000
_cell.angle_alpha   90.00
_cell.angle_beta   90.00
_cell.angle_gamma   90.00
#
_symmetry.space_group_name_H-M   'P 1'
#
loop_
_entity.id
_entity.type
_entity.pdbx_description
1 polymer ?
#
loop_
_entity_poly.entity_id
_entity_poly.type
_entity_poly.pdbx_seq_one_letter_code
_entity_poly.pdbx_strand_id
1 'polypeptide(L)'
;MPSTPDGVTPAATHTARPPSCPARRVAVDPQGPILIEGPVEVVLDDGTLARSDRFMVALCTCRRSHAYPWCDTSHRRRERAVAPSEDRSLT
;
A
#
# COMPACT_ATOMS: atom_id res chain seq x y z
N MET A 1 28.79 -17.61 57.65
CA MET A 1 27.55 -16.93 57.20
C MET A 1 28.00 -15.75 56.35
N PRO A 2 27.56 -15.55 55.10
CA PRO A 2 26.27 -15.91 54.53
C PRO A 2 26.35 -16.91 53.36
N SER A 3 25.17 -17.26 52.87
CA SER A 3 24.80 -18.45 52.14
C SER A 3 24.40 -18.15 50.69
N THR A 4 24.49 -19.18 49.84
CA THR A 4 23.65 -19.50 48.66
C THR A 4 23.63 -18.57 47.43
N PRO A 5 23.22 -19.04 46.22
CA PRO A 5 22.99 -20.43 45.75
C PRO A 5 23.69 -20.77 44.41
N ASP A 6 23.88 -22.06 44.13
CA ASP A 6 23.96 -22.55 42.75
C ASP A 6 22.59 -22.35 42.09
N GLY A 7 22.45 -21.22 41.39
CA GLY A 7 21.28 -20.88 40.61
C GLY A 7 21.20 -21.78 39.38
N VAL A 8 20.51 -22.91 39.51
CA VAL A 8 19.97 -23.64 38.37
C VAL A 8 18.92 -22.76 37.70
N THR A 9 19.32 -22.09 36.61
CA THR A 9 18.40 -21.40 35.72
C THR A 9 17.52 -22.46 35.05
N PRO A 10 16.18 -22.43 35.21
CA PRO A 10 15.34 -23.26 34.38
C PRO A 10 15.49 -22.78 32.93
N ALA A 11 15.85 -23.68 32.03
CA ALA A 11 15.80 -23.42 30.61
C ALA A 11 14.38 -22.97 30.28
N ALA A 12 14.21 -21.70 29.93
CA ALA A 12 12.95 -21.19 29.44
C ALA A 12 12.60 -22.00 28.20
N THR A 13 11.61 -22.88 28.33
CA THR A 13 11.04 -23.61 27.21
C THR A 13 10.59 -22.58 26.20
N HIS A 14 11.31 -22.48 25.08
CA HIS A 14 10.96 -21.56 24.00
C HIS A 14 9.66 -22.09 23.41
N THR A 15 8.53 -21.53 23.82
CA THR A 15 7.24 -21.81 23.20
C THR A 15 7.38 -21.47 21.72
N ALA A 16 7.23 -22.49 20.87
CA ALA A 16 7.39 -22.35 19.43
C ALA A 16 6.46 -21.23 18.92
N ARG A 17 7.04 -20.27 18.19
CA ARG A 17 6.29 -19.21 17.51
C ARG A 17 5.29 -19.88 16.56
N PRO A 18 3.98 -19.50 16.58
CA PRO A 18 3.03 -20.00 15.61
C PRO A 18 3.55 -19.73 14.19
N PRO A 19 3.17 -20.55 13.19
CA PRO A 19 3.60 -20.32 11.82
C PRO A 19 3.25 -18.89 11.44
N SER A 20 4.27 -18.09 11.12
CA SER A 20 4.05 -16.71 10.68
C SER A 20 3.24 -16.76 9.40
N CYS A 21 2.04 -16.19 9.40
CA CYS A 21 1.31 -15.95 8.16
C CYS A 21 2.27 -15.25 7.19
N PRO A 22 2.36 -15.69 5.92
CA PRO A 22 3.24 -15.05 4.96
C PRO A 22 2.87 -13.56 4.88
N ALA A 23 3.90 -12.71 4.90
CA ALA A 23 3.69 -11.27 4.80
C ALA A 23 2.96 -10.96 3.49
N ARG A 24 1.93 -10.11 3.55
CA ARG A 24 1.25 -9.63 2.36
C ARG A 24 2.18 -8.72 1.58
N ARG A 25 2.37 -9.00 0.29
CA ARG A 25 3.24 -8.20 -0.56
C ARG A 25 2.58 -6.86 -0.89
N VAL A 26 3.38 -5.80 -0.77
CA VAL A 26 3.02 -4.44 -1.15
C VAL A 26 4.13 -3.89 -2.03
N ALA A 27 3.77 -3.38 -3.20
CA ALA A 27 4.67 -2.66 -4.09
C ALA A 27 4.24 -1.19 -4.15
N VAL A 28 5.19 -0.27 -4.03
CA VAL A 28 4.92 1.16 -4.10
C VAL A 28 5.46 1.68 -5.42
N ASP A 29 4.58 2.22 -6.26
CA ASP A 29 5.00 3.00 -7.41
C ASP A 29 5.25 4.46 -6.97
N PRO A 30 6.48 4.99 -7.12
CA PRO A 30 6.81 6.34 -6.65
C PRO A 30 5.95 7.47 -7.23
N GLN A 31 5.35 7.28 -8.41
CA GLN A 31 4.49 8.27 -9.08
C GLN A 31 3.09 7.71 -9.36
N GLY A 32 2.76 6.59 -8.73
CA GLY A 32 1.60 5.79 -9.05
C GLY A 32 0.93 5.21 -7.80
N PRO A 33 0.10 4.17 -7.98
CA PRO A 33 -0.62 3.57 -6.90
C PRO A 33 0.25 2.68 -6.01
N ILE A 34 -0.27 2.34 -4.83
CA ILE A 34 0.23 1.22 -4.04
C ILE A 34 -0.46 -0.05 -4.55
N LEU A 35 0.34 -1.04 -4.89
CA LEU A 35 -0.06 -2.31 -5.43
C LEU A 35 -0.06 -3.36 -4.32
N ILE A 36 -1.21 -3.98 -4.02
CA ILE A 36 -1.40 -4.92 -2.92
C ILE A 36 -1.98 -6.25 -3.42
N GLU A 37 -1.43 -7.37 -2.96
CA GLU A 37 -2.05 -8.69 -3.16
C GLU A 37 -3.38 -8.79 -2.38
N GLY A 38 -4.47 -9.00 -3.10
CA GLY A 38 -5.81 -9.08 -2.54
C GLY A 38 -6.25 -10.48 -2.09
N PRO A 39 -7.51 -10.63 -1.62
CA PRO A 39 -8.51 -9.57 -1.45
C PRO A 39 -8.13 -8.59 -0.32
N VAL A 40 -8.63 -7.35 -0.43
CA VAL A 40 -8.37 -6.30 0.57
C VAL A 40 -9.64 -5.57 1.00
N GLU A 41 -9.63 -5.12 2.25
CA GLU A 41 -10.59 -4.17 2.80
C GLU A 41 -9.81 -2.92 3.22
N VAL A 42 -10.33 -1.76 2.83
CA VAL A 42 -9.75 -0.45 3.11
C VAL A 42 -10.74 0.32 3.96
N VAL A 43 -10.29 0.73 5.14
CA VAL A 43 -11.01 1.67 5.99
C VAL A 43 -10.56 3.07 5.62
N LEU A 44 -11.50 3.91 5.23
CA LEU A 44 -11.27 5.33 4.97
C LEU A 44 -11.32 6.15 6.27
N ASP A 45 -10.90 7.41 6.18
CA ASP A 45 -10.87 8.34 7.32
C ASP A 45 -12.26 8.70 7.86
N ASP A 46 -13.28 8.64 7.00
CA ASP A 46 -14.69 8.77 7.37
C ASP A 46 -15.31 7.48 7.96
N GLY A 47 -14.51 6.41 8.06
CA GLY A 47 -14.95 5.09 8.51
C GLY A 47 -15.59 4.22 7.41
N THR A 48 -15.70 4.70 6.17
CA THR A 48 -16.24 3.92 5.05
C THR A 48 -15.34 2.72 4.75
N LEU A 49 -15.94 1.54 4.62
CA LEU A 49 -15.27 0.30 4.24
C LEU A 49 -15.41 0.05 2.73
N ALA A 50 -14.28 0.09 2.02
CA ALA A 50 -14.20 -0.26 0.61
C ALA A 50 -13.52 -1.64 0.46
N ARG A 51 -14.20 -2.58 -0.19
CA ARG A 51 -13.71 -3.95 -0.40
C ARG A 51 -13.38 -4.20 -1.86
N SER A 52 -12.25 -4.88 -2.10
CA SER A 52 -11.92 -5.43 -3.42
C SER A 52 -11.56 -6.91 -3.29
N ASP A 53 -12.19 -7.71 -4.13
CA ASP A 53 -12.01 -9.15 -4.28
C ASP A 53 -10.98 -9.53 -5.35
N ARG A 54 -10.36 -8.52 -6.01
CA ARG A 54 -9.33 -8.73 -7.01
C ARG A 54 -8.05 -9.30 -6.37
N PHE A 55 -7.36 -10.15 -7.10
CA PHE A 55 -6.07 -10.71 -6.68
C PHE A 55 -4.95 -9.66 -6.56
N MET A 56 -5.05 -8.58 -7.34
CA MET A 56 -4.16 -7.44 -7.27
C MET A 56 -4.97 -6.16 -7.22
N VAL A 57 -4.68 -5.31 -6.24
CA VAL A 57 -5.44 -4.10 -5.94
C VAL A 57 -4.51 -2.90 -6.01
N ALA A 58 -4.93 -1.86 -6.73
CA ALA A 58 -4.21 -0.60 -6.83
C ALA A 58 -4.88 0.46 -5.97
N LEU A 59 -4.25 0.87 -4.87
CA LEU A 59 -4.71 1.96 -4.02
C LEU A 59 -4.21 3.31 -4.54
N CYS A 60 -5.12 4.27 -4.58
CA CYS A 60 -4.84 5.63 -5.00
C CYS A 60 -4.05 6.38 -3.92
N THR A 61 -2.89 6.90 -4.30
CA THR A 61 -2.06 7.80 -3.47
C THR A 61 -2.25 9.27 -3.86
N CYS A 62 -2.75 9.55 -5.07
CA CYS A 62 -2.82 10.90 -5.62
C CYS A 62 -4.13 11.64 -5.34
N ARG A 63 -5.13 10.99 -4.72
CA ARG A 63 -6.47 11.54 -4.40
C ARG A 63 -7.28 12.10 -5.60
N ARG A 64 -6.83 11.88 -6.84
CA ARG A 64 -7.52 12.32 -8.07
C ARG A 64 -8.49 11.29 -8.66
N SER A 65 -8.56 10.10 -8.08
CA SER A 65 -9.41 9.02 -8.60
C SER A 65 -10.89 9.31 -8.37
N HIS A 66 -11.72 9.07 -9.38
CA HIS A 66 -13.17 9.11 -9.25
C HIS A 66 -13.73 7.91 -8.48
N ALA A 67 -12.95 6.85 -8.37
CA ALA A 67 -13.30 5.63 -7.66
C ALA A 67 -12.45 5.44 -6.39
N TYR A 68 -12.06 6.54 -5.75
CA TYR A 68 -11.29 6.50 -4.50
C TYR A 68 -11.96 5.54 -3.48
N PRO A 69 -11.22 4.61 -2.86
CA PRO A 69 -9.76 4.53 -2.73
C PRO A 69 -9.00 3.82 -3.87
N TRP A 70 -9.70 3.34 -4.90
CA TRP A 70 -9.08 2.59 -6.00
C TRP A 70 -8.41 3.51 -7.01
N CYS A 71 -7.30 3.08 -7.60
CA CYS A 71 -6.63 3.81 -8.67
C CYS A 71 -7.34 3.59 -10.01
N ASP A 72 -7.75 4.67 -10.65
CA ASP A 72 -8.40 4.71 -11.97
C ASP A 72 -7.47 5.29 -13.06
N THR A 73 -6.15 5.30 -12.81
CA THR A 73 -5.11 5.94 -13.63
C THR A 73 -5.10 7.47 -13.66
N SER A 74 -5.96 8.16 -12.88
CA SER A 74 -5.98 9.63 -12.80
C SER A 74 -4.68 10.26 -12.26
N HIS A 75 -3.76 9.45 -11.73
CA HIS A 75 -2.42 9.91 -11.35
C HIS A 75 -1.58 10.37 -12.56
N ARG A 76 -1.84 9.83 -13.76
CA ARG A 76 -1.10 10.18 -14.97
C ARG A 76 -1.37 11.64 -15.32
N ARG A 77 -0.31 12.42 -15.58
CA ARG A 77 -0.44 13.79 -16.06
C ARG A 77 -0.99 13.74 -17.49
N ARG A 78 -2.15 14.36 -17.72
CA ARG A 78 -2.63 14.57 -19.10
C ARG A 78 -1.80 15.70 -19.69
N GLU A 79 -0.87 15.39 -20.60
CA GLU A 79 -0.30 16.41 -21.45
C GLU A 79 -1.43 16.95 -22.33
N ARG A 80 -1.84 18.19 -22.07
CA ARG A 80 -2.81 18.86 -22.92
C ARG A 80 -2.15 19.00 -24.28
N ALA A 81 -2.67 18.31 -25.30
CA ALA A 81 -2.25 18.54 -26.67
C ALA A 81 -2.42 20.03 -26.96
N VAL A 82 -1.31 20.75 -27.06
CA VAL A 82 -1.31 22.13 -27.56
C VAL A 82 -1.72 21.99 -29.02
N ALA A 83 -2.92 22.48 -29.37
CA ALA A 83 -3.29 22.62 -30.77
C ALA A 83 -2.21 23.45 -31.46
N PRO A 84 -1.71 23.06 -32.65
CA PRO A 84 -0.69 23.82 -33.33
C PRO A 84 -1.26 25.22 -33.58
N SER A 85 -0.62 26.24 -33.02
CA SER A 85 -0.90 27.63 -33.35
C SER A 85 -0.47 27.85 -34.79
N GLU A 86 -1.43 27.93 -35.70
CA GLU A 86 -1.20 28.52 -37.02
C GLU A 86 -0.93 30.01 -36.81
N ASP A 87 0.35 30.38 -36.63
CA ASP A 87 0.76 31.79 -36.60
C ASP A 87 1.76 32.11 -37.71
N ARG A 88 1.17 32.71 -38.75
CA ARG A 88 1.68 33.82 -39.56
C ARG A 88 2.94 33.59 -40.39
N SER A 89 2.71 33.05 -41.59
CA SER A 89 3.45 33.47 -42.79
C SER A 89 2.56 34.40 -43.62
N LEU A 90 2.53 35.68 -43.26
CA LEU A 90 2.03 36.76 -44.12
C LEU A 90 3.11 37.82 -44.24
N THR A 91 3.53 38.02 -45.49
CA THR A 91 4.47 39.01 -46.06
C THR A 91 5.90 38.53 -46.23
#